data_AF-A0A923BGX9-F1
#
_entry.id   AF-A0A923BGX9-F1
#
_cell.length_a   1.000
_cell.length_b   1.000
_cell.length_c   1.000
_cell.angle_alpha   90.00
_cell.angle_beta   90.00
_cell.angle_gamma   90.00
#
_symmetry.space_group_name_H-M   'P 1'
#
loop_
_entity.id
_entity.type
_entity.pdbx_description
1 polymer ?
#
loop_
_entity_poly.entity_id
_entity_poly.type
_entity_poly.pdbx_seq_one_letter_code
_entity_poly.pdbx_strand_id
1 'polypeptide(L)'
;MSDFSINHRKHADDGCSVETMTMRTCDINWRRRLSGIRRIAIFGLTLSACVASESAYAATTWDATAGTDWWFDATNWSRDSANDIANGGPFLPPGQLDGSNVLNPTDTQINAGWNLAGEGVVFDPVADPNFATAITRPFPASFGITLEGPSMTPQHVIRELYMSRNSTNNNLLTIKSGILAPSANVIVGRSTNVVGAVANAAIVQTGGIFRVNSNVLDLGNREINSTTTNNTWGNGTYDYRGGTLEVSLLGGAGLRLAAGGSAGASGVGKFIMHHPASEGYVRAYDLLVAANGGPSGGDPVRDPDGVNTGVGIVEFHFENGGTRPMQLLRNLSINNGLDADTFGTRSSRLGLVLGSAPTLTAGVPQNLGLFDVDFDQNDPDTGIINGSGALGDFFSSAADPSTLYTEGATVSAVFGNTKYNWTISYNGVINWLNADTGALASVTPGSAGVDRDVVLIGLSSEALATDDADFNNDGTVDGADFLIWQRGFGAGTNNGTGDANGNGAVDGSDLAIWKTQFGGAPPAIGAVGAVPEPTAVVLAGIAGLALAAGRRRQ
;
A
#
# COMPACT_ATOMS: atom_id res chain seq x y z
N MET A 1 -8.74 -49.94 38.64
CA MET A 1 -9.83 -50.91 38.90
C MET A 1 -10.81 -50.72 37.75
N SER A 2 -10.78 -51.54 36.69
CA SER A 2 -11.36 -52.90 36.63
C SER A 2 -12.89 -52.79 36.86
N ASP A 3 -13.79 -53.11 35.93
CA ASP A 3 -13.89 -54.15 34.90
C ASP A 3 -15.01 -53.76 33.87
N PHE A 4 -15.34 -54.40 32.75
CA PHE A 4 -14.90 -55.64 32.07
C PHE A 4 -15.14 -55.49 30.53
N SER A 5 -14.67 -56.45 29.72
CA SER A 5 -14.75 -56.44 28.24
C SER A 5 -15.68 -57.55 27.68
N ILE A 6 -15.56 -57.88 26.38
CA ILE A 6 -15.99 -59.15 25.71
C ILE A 6 -17.50 -59.18 25.34
N ASN A 7 -18.01 -59.50 24.13
CA ASN A 7 -17.55 -60.14 22.88
C ASN A 7 -18.58 -59.93 21.72
N HIS A 8 -18.50 -60.31 20.42
CA HIS A 8 -17.44 -60.79 19.49
C HIS A 8 -18.01 -60.90 18.02
N ARG A 9 -17.15 -60.81 16.98
CA ARG A 9 -17.21 -61.53 15.65
C ARG A 9 -18.35 -61.18 14.64
N LYS A 10 -18.22 -61.37 13.31
CA LYS A 10 -17.16 -61.92 12.41
C LYS A 10 -17.40 -61.48 10.93
N HIS A 11 -16.32 -61.40 10.11
CA HIS A 11 -16.17 -61.59 8.63
C HIS A 11 -17.30 -61.20 7.63
N ALA A 12 -17.04 -60.87 6.35
CA ALA A 12 -15.83 -61.01 5.54
C ALA A 12 -15.73 -59.92 4.44
N ASP A 13 -14.55 -59.91 3.82
CA ASP A 13 -14.13 -59.34 2.54
C ASP A 13 -15.20 -59.08 1.47
N ASP A 14 -15.09 -57.94 0.78
CA ASP A 14 -15.02 -57.89 -0.69
C ASP A 14 -14.35 -56.57 -1.12
N GLY A 15 -13.70 -56.56 -2.30
CA GLY A 15 -12.68 -55.56 -2.63
C GLY A 15 -12.97 -54.61 -3.78
N CYS A 16 -12.02 -53.67 -3.92
CA CYS A 16 -11.66 -52.93 -5.13
C CYS A 16 -12.45 -51.68 -5.56
N SER A 17 -11.67 -50.78 -6.17
CA SER A 17 -11.99 -49.66 -7.05
C SER A 17 -12.25 -48.27 -6.45
N VAL A 18 -11.61 -47.31 -7.12
CA VAL A 18 -11.65 -45.87 -6.88
C VAL A 18 -12.77 -45.31 -7.73
N GLU A 19 -13.70 -44.54 -7.15
CA GLU A 19 -14.56 -43.67 -7.94
C GLU A 19 -14.91 -42.36 -7.22
N THR A 20 -14.72 -41.28 -7.96
CA THR A 20 -15.15 -39.89 -7.77
C THR A 20 -16.26 -39.61 -6.75
N MET A 21 -15.93 -38.84 -5.70
CA MET A 21 -16.93 -38.23 -4.83
C MET A 21 -17.31 -36.82 -5.33
N THR A 22 -18.42 -36.72 -6.05
CA THR A 22 -19.03 -35.43 -6.45
C THR A 22 -19.53 -34.65 -5.23
N MET A 23 -19.25 -33.34 -5.19
CA MET A 23 -19.74 -32.44 -4.14
C MET A 23 -21.27 -32.44 -4.08
N ARG A 24 -21.83 -32.60 -2.88
CA ARG A 24 -23.24 -32.33 -2.61
C ARG A 24 -23.37 -30.94 -1.98
N THR A 25 -24.27 -30.12 -2.52
CA THR A 25 -24.65 -28.82 -1.98
C THR A 25 -25.30 -28.93 -0.59
N CYS A 26 -25.03 -27.96 0.27
CA CYS A 26 -25.54 -27.89 1.64
C CYS A 26 -27.07 -27.75 1.72
N ASP A 27 -27.65 -28.22 2.84
CA ASP A 27 -29.05 -28.00 3.19
C ASP A 27 -29.13 -27.65 4.70
N ILE A 28 -29.13 -26.34 5.03
CA ILE A 28 -29.17 -25.84 6.41
C ILE A 28 -30.59 -25.41 6.76
N ASN A 29 -31.22 -26.20 7.63
CA ASN A 29 -32.61 -26.02 8.04
C ASN A 29 -32.79 -24.90 9.07
N TRP A 30 -33.23 -23.71 8.64
CA TRP A 30 -33.76 -22.69 9.57
C TRP A 30 -35.25 -22.90 9.87
N ARG A 31 -35.57 -23.16 11.14
CA ARG A 31 -36.95 -23.18 11.66
C ARG A 31 -37.23 -21.94 12.50
N ARG A 32 -38.21 -21.11 12.09
CA ARG A 32 -39.19 -20.49 12.98
C ARG A 32 -40.42 -20.02 12.20
N ARG A 33 -41.61 -20.40 12.67
CA ARG A 33 -42.90 -19.98 12.12
C ARG A 33 -43.41 -18.76 12.90
N LEU A 34 -43.74 -17.68 12.20
CA LEU A 34 -44.79 -16.74 12.62
C LEU A 34 -45.69 -16.40 11.42
N SER A 35 -46.90 -15.93 11.72
CA SER A 35 -48.09 -16.21 10.91
C SER A 35 -48.52 -15.09 9.97
N GLY A 36 -48.73 -15.47 8.70
CA GLY A 36 -49.92 -15.11 7.91
C GLY A 36 -50.16 -13.65 7.52
N ILE A 37 -49.96 -13.34 6.23
CA ILE A 37 -50.91 -12.57 5.40
C ILE A 37 -50.68 -12.98 3.94
N ARG A 38 -51.77 -13.18 3.17
CA ARG A 38 -51.70 -13.47 1.74
C ARG A 38 -51.44 -12.18 0.96
N ARG A 39 -50.33 -12.08 0.24
CA ARG A 39 -50.24 -11.29 -1.01
C ARG A 39 -49.44 -12.06 -2.06
N ILE A 40 -50.03 -12.18 -3.24
CA ILE A 40 -49.38 -12.73 -4.42
C ILE A 40 -48.43 -11.65 -4.94
N ALA A 41 -47.14 -11.96 -5.00
CA ALA A 41 -46.12 -11.14 -5.67
C ALA A 41 -45.26 -12.07 -6.53
N ILE A 42 -44.96 -11.61 -7.74
CA ILE A 42 -44.33 -12.41 -8.80
C ILE A 42 -42.83 -12.53 -8.48
N PHE A 43 -42.34 -13.76 -8.33
CA PHE A 43 -40.91 -14.03 -8.17
C PHE A 43 -40.19 -13.88 -9.53
N GLY A 44 -39.67 -12.69 -9.79
CA GLY A 44 -38.56 -12.51 -10.73
C GLY A 44 -37.26 -12.97 -10.08
N LEU A 45 -36.91 -14.24 -10.24
CA LEU A 45 -35.65 -14.79 -9.75
C LEU A 45 -34.50 -14.35 -10.68
N THR A 46 -33.94 -13.17 -10.44
CA THR A 46 -32.63 -12.80 -10.96
C THR A 46 -31.58 -13.64 -10.25
N LEU A 47 -31.21 -14.76 -10.89
CA LEU A 47 -30.11 -15.60 -10.47
C LEU A 47 -28.80 -14.83 -10.72
N SER A 48 -28.34 -14.05 -9.74
CA SER A 48 -26.97 -13.54 -9.75
C SER A 48 -26.01 -14.71 -9.59
N ALA A 49 -25.63 -15.30 -10.71
CA ALA A 49 -24.53 -16.24 -10.75
C ALA A 49 -23.27 -15.49 -10.30
N CYS A 50 -22.72 -15.86 -9.14
CA CYS A 50 -21.33 -15.55 -8.83
C CYS A 50 -20.48 -16.30 -9.86
N VAL A 51 -20.05 -15.59 -10.90
CA VAL A 51 -19.07 -16.11 -11.84
C VAL A 51 -17.76 -16.16 -11.06
N ALA A 52 -17.34 -17.37 -10.68
CA ALA A 52 -15.98 -17.60 -10.24
C ALA A 52 -15.07 -17.21 -11.41
N SER A 53 -14.42 -16.05 -11.30
CA SER A 53 -13.57 -15.52 -12.37
C SER A 53 -12.38 -16.46 -12.54
N GLU A 54 -12.30 -17.13 -13.69
CA GLU A 54 -11.09 -17.88 -14.06
C GLU A 54 -9.87 -16.94 -14.00
N SER A 55 -8.77 -17.43 -13.45
CA SER A 55 -7.56 -16.63 -13.26
C SER A 55 -7.01 -16.17 -14.60
N ALA A 56 -7.02 -14.86 -14.87
CA ALA A 56 -6.42 -14.35 -16.09
C ALA A 56 -4.90 -14.52 -16.03
N TYR A 57 -4.34 -14.94 -17.16
CA TYR A 57 -2.96 -15.39 -17.27
C TYR A 57 -2.02 -14.24 -17.61
N ALA A 58 -1.02 -14.00 -16.78
CA ALA A 58 -0.08 -12.91 -16.98
C ALA A 58 1.29 -13.42 -17.44
N ALA A 59 1.92 -12.63 -18.31
CA ALA A 59 3.32 -12.76 -18.66
C ALA A 59 3.97 -11.36 -18.61
N THR A 60 5.30 -11.29 -18.61
CA THR A 60 6.09 -10.07 -18.34
C THR A 60 7.27 -9.93 -19.32
N THR A 61 7.59 -8.72 -19.79
CA THR A 61 8.42 -8.48 -21.01
C THR A 61 9.19 -7.14 -21.06
N TRP A 62 10.17 -6.97 -21.99
CA TRP A 62 11.09 -5.80 -22.13
C TRP A 62 11.86 -5.67 -23.50
N ASP A 63 12.03 -4.43 -24.02
CA ASP A 63 13.03 -3.95 -25.04
C ASP A 63 13.60 -2.60 -24.57
N ALA A 64 14.79 -2.25 -25.05
CA ALA A 64 15.43 -0.96 -24.88
C ALA A 64 15.78 -0.25 -26.20
N THR A 65 15.01 -0.47 -27.29
CA THR A 65 15.44 0.02 -28.61
C THR A 65 14.36 0.56 -29.56
N ALA A 66 13.22 1.09 -29.06
CA ALA A 66 12.25 1.76 -29.95
C ALA A 66 11.40 2.92 -29.37
N GLY A 67 11.29 3.07 -28.04
CA GLY A 67 10.28 3.98 -27.47
C GLY A 67 8.85 3.47 -27.64
N THR A 68 8.68 2.15 -27.69
CA THR A 68 7.40 1.44 -27.71
C THR A 68 7.13 0.79 -26.36
N ASP A 69 5.96 1.08 -25.78
CA ASP A 69 5.43 0.34 -24.64
C ASP A 69 5.27 -1.14 -25.00
N TRP A 70 5.53 -2.05 -24.05
CA TRP A 70 5.65 -3.46 -24.39
C TRP A 70 4.33 -4.22 -24.47
N TRP A 71 4.15 -4.86 -25.61
CA TRP A 71 3.11 -5.84 -25.93
C TRP A 71 3.77 -7.10 -26.49
N PHE A 72 3.08 -8.23 -26.43
CA PHE A 72 3.64 -9.53 -26.83
C PHE A 72 3.86 -9.69 -28.35
N ASP A 73 5.10 -9.53 -28.83
CA ASP A 73 5.52 -10.07 -30.13
C ASP A 73 6.10 -11.48 -29.98
N ALA A 74 5.51 -12.43 -30.70
CA ALA A 74 5.88 -13.83 -30.70
C ALA A 74 6.93 -14.21 -31.76
N THR A 75 7.44 -13.27 -32.56
CA THR A 75 8.67 -13.50 -33.35
C THR A 75 9.88 -13.72 -32.43
N ASN A 76 9.93 -13.03 -31.29
CA ASN A 76 10.94 -13.22 -30.24
C ASN A 76 10.85 -14.58 -29.49
N TRP A 77 9.86 -15.44 -29.79
CA TRP A 77 9.74 -16.77 -29.20
C TRP A 77 10.47 -17.88 -30.00
N SER A 78 11.03 -17.60 -31.18
CA SER A 78 11.87 -18.58 -31.87
C SER A 78 12.89 -17.96 -32.83
N ARG A 79 14.18 -18.14 -32.49
CA ARG A 79 15.37 -18.09 -33.37
C ARG A 79 15.49 -16.93 -34.37
N ASP A 80 16.66 -16.28 -34.33
CA ASP A 80 17.42 -16.08 -35.55
C ASP A 80 18.89 -16.53 -35.44
N SER A 81 19.18 -17.69 -36.03
CA SER A 81 20.53 -18.29 -36.20
C SER A 81 21.18 -19.01 -34.99
N ALA A 82 22.21 -19.80 -35.30
CA ALA A 82 22.86 -20.74 -34.38
C ALA A 82 24.05 -20.14 -33.60
N ASN A 83 24.39 -18.87 -33.80
CA ASN A 83 25.53 -18.22 -33.16
C ASN A 83 25.17 -17.56 -31.81
N ASP A 84 23.89 -17.27 -31.57
CA ASP A 84 23.44 -16.52 -30.39
C ASP A 84 23.39 -17.37 -29.11
N ILE A 85 23.21 -18.70 -29.27
CA ILE A 85 23.27 -19.67 -28.17
C ILE A 85 24.69 -19.73 -27.56
N ALA A 86 25.72 -19.41 -28.34
CA ALA A 86 27.11 -19.35 -27.86
C ALA A 86 27.49 -17.99 -27.24
N ASN A 87 26.65 -16.96 -27.39
CA ASN A 87 26.98 -15.57 -27.02
C ASN A 87 25.93 -14.88 -26.12
N GLY A 88 24.89 -15.59 -25.68
CA GLY A 88 24.00 -15.15 -24.59
C GLY A 88 22.69 -14.48 -25.03
N GLY A 89 21.83 -15.20 -25.76
CA GLY A 89 20.42 -14.81 -25.92
C GLY A 89 19.51 -15.98 -26.35
N PRO A 90 18.17 -15.77 -26.40
CA PRO A 90 17.40 -14.66 -25.83
C PRO A 90 16.80 -15.01 -24.46
N PHE A 91 16.59 -14.01 -23.59
CA PHE A 91 16.00 -14.20 -22.27
C PHE A 91 14.47 -14.02 -22.30
N LEU A 92 13.74 -15.05 -21.86
CA LEU A 92 12.35 -14.96 -21.40
C LEU A 92 12.28 -15.61 -20.01
N PRO A 93 11.48 -15.12 -19.05
CA PRO A 93 11.22 -15.87 -17.82
C PRO A 93 10.40 -17.11 -18.20
N PRO A 94 10.91 -18.34 -17.96
CA PRO A 94 11.32 -18.75 -16.62
C PRO A 94 12.80 -19.11 -16.49
N GLY A 95 13.38 -18.69 -15.36
CA GLY A 95 14.68 -19.18 -14.89
C GLY A 95 15.90 -18.43 -15.43
N GLN A 96 16.48 -17.54 -14.61
CA GLN A 96 17.89 -17.19 -14.77
C GLN A 96 18.72 -18.44 -14.43
N LEU A 97 19.20 -19.13 -15.47
CA LEU A 97 20.09 -20.28 -15.37
C LEU A 97 21.51 -19.84 -14.97
N ASP A 98 21.69 -19.38 -13.74
CA ASP A 98 22.96 -19.68 -13.06
C ASP A 98 22.97 -21.17 -12.72
N GLY A 99 24.10 -21.83 -12.97
CA GLY A 99 24.19 -23.30 -13.09
C GLY A 99 24.11 -24.07 -11.77
N SER A 100 23.31 -23.63 -10.79
CA SER A 100 23.26 -24.22 -9.45
C SER A 100 21.87 -24.58 -8.91
N ASN A 101 20.77 -24.00 -9.43
CA ASN A 101 19.41 -24.34 -8.97
C ASN A 101 18.39 -24.35 -10.11
N VAL A 102 17.73 -25.49 -10.33
CA VAL A 102 16.57 -25.59 -11.23
C VAL A 102 15.38 -24.91 -10.55
N LEU A 103 14.98 -23.77 -11.09
CA LEU A 103 13.77 -23.07 -10.67
C LEU A 103 12.53 -23.79 -11.21
N ASN A 104 11.41 -23.73 -10.49
CA ASN A 104 10.19 -24.37 -10.99
C ASN A 104 9.76 -23.66 -12.28
N PRO A 105 9.39 -24.37 -13.36
CA PRO A 105 9.02 -23.76 -14.64
C PRO A 105 7.81 -22.80 -14.58
N THR A 106 7.11 -22.72 -13.45
CA THR A 106 5.99 -21.80 -13.19
C THR A 106 6.36 -20.55 -12.37
N ASP A 107 7.62 -20.40 -11.95
CA ASP A 107 8.11 -19.24 -11.19
C ASP A 107 8.53 -18.10 -12.13
N THR A 108 7.99 -16.91 -11.92
CA THR A 108 8.27 -15.70 -12.72
C THR A 108 9.28 -14.79 -12.01
N GLN A 109 10.20 -14.22 -12.77
CA GLN A 109 11.19 -13.25 -12.25
C GLN A 109 11.23 -12.00 -13.12
N ILE A 110 11.08 -10.83 -12.49
CA ILE A 110 11.30 -9.52 -13.11
C ILE A 110 12.68 -9.04 -12.66
N ASN A 111 13.62 -9.05 -13.60
CA ASN A 111 15.01 -8.70 -13.37
C ASN A 111 15.59 -7.94 -14.59
N ALA A 112 15.08 -6.73 -14.82
CA ALA A 112 15.53 -5.83 -15.88
C ALA A 112 17.04 -5.59 -15.77
N GLY A 113 17.80 -6.15 -16.71
CA GLY A 113 19.26 -6.24 -16.64
C GLY A 113 20.04 -4.93 -16.88
N TRP A 114 19.34 -3.83 -17.20
CA TRP A 114 19.92 -2.63 -17.80
C TRP A 114 19.37 -1.35 -17.14
N ASN A 115 20.14 -0.27 -17.13
CA ASN A 115 19.70 1.04 -16.64
C ASN A 115 18.72 1.69 -17.63
N LEU A 116 17.43 1.44 -17.45
CA LEU A 116 16.37 1.84 -18.37
C LEU A 116 15.56 3.00 -17.80
N ALA A 117 15.22 3.97 -18.65
CA ALA A 117 14.23 4.99 -18.36
C ALA A 117 12.88 4.58 -18.95
N GLY A 118 11.81 4.55 -18.14
CA GLY A 118 10.46 4.19 -18.57
C GLY A 118 9.57 3.67 -17.44
N GLU A 119 8.36 3.20 -17.78
CA GLU A 119 7.38 2.64 -16.82
C GLU A 119 7.70 1.20 -16.35
N GLY A 120 8.85 0.64 -16.74
CA GLY A 120 9.21 -0.74 -16.40
C GLY A 120 8.39 -1.76 -17.19
N VAL A 121 8.05 -2.89 -16.56
CA VAL A 121 7.18 -3.91 -17.15
C VAL A 121 5.73 -3.49 -16.95
N VAL A 122 4.89 -3.52 -17.98
CA VAL A 122 3.47 -3.13 -17.89
C VAL A 122 2.55 -4.34 -18.04
N PHE A 123 1.54 -4.44 -17.17
CA PHE A 123 0.43 -5.38 -17.28
C PHE A 123 -0.87 -4.61 -17.57
N ASP A 124 -1.28 -4.61 -18.84
CA ASP A 124 -2.50 -3.94 -19.32
C ASP A 124 -3.25 -4.78 -20.38
N PRO A 125 -3.83 -5.94 -19.99
CA PRO A 125 -4.48 -6.86 -20.93
C PRO A 125 -5.74 -6.31 -21.61
N VAL A 126 -6.30 -5.19 -21.12
CA VAL A 126 -7.45 -4.53 -21.75
C VAL A 126 -7.01 -3.59 -22.87
N ALA A 127 -5.86 -2.92 -22.73
CA ALA A 127 -5.32 -2.02 -23.75
C ALA A 127 -4.35 -2.71 -24.74
N ASP A 128 -3.74 -3.84 -24.38
CA ASP A 128 -2.83 -4.61 -25.24
C ASP A 128 -3.61 -5.44 -26.29
N PRO A 129 -3.55 -5.08 -27.59
CA PRO A 129 -4.23 -5.81 -28.67
C PRO A 129 -3.59 -7.17 -28.98
N ASN A 130 -2.35 -7.41 -28.55
CA ASN A 130 -1.65 -8.67 -28.71
C ASN A 130 -1.95 -9.65 -27.57
N PHE A 131 -2.46 -9.18 -26.43
CA PHE A 131 -2.70 -10.01 -25.24
C PHE A 131 -3.59 -11.23 -25.53
N ALA A 132 -4.71 -11.03 -26.24
CA ALA A 132 -5.61 -12.11 -26.66
C ALA A 132 -4.93 -13.13 -27.61
N THR A 133 -3.93 -12.68 -28.38
CA THR A 133 -3.11 -13.57 -29.23
C THR A 133 -2.05 -14.30 -28.41
N ALA A 134 -1.46 -13.67 -27.40
CA ALA A 134 -0.46 -14.28 -26.52
C ALA A 134 -1.02 -15.45 -25.72
N ILE A 135 -2.20 -15.28 -25.07
CA ILE A 135 -2.83 -16.32 -24.24
C ILE A 135 -3.25 -17.59 -25.00
N THR A 136 -3.32 -17.54 -26.34
CA THR A 136 -3.70 -18.70 -27.18
C THR A 136 -2.50 -19.43 -27.80
N ARG A 137 -1.27 -18.95 -27.59
CA ARG A 137 -0.07 -19.60 -28.15
C ARG A 137 0.43 -20.73 -27.24
N PRO A 138 0.59 -21.96 -27.76
CA PRO A 138 1.19 -23.04 -27.00
C PRO A 138 2.70 -22.80 -26.79
N PHE A 139 3.22 -23.22 -25.65
CA PHE A 139 4.66 -23.23 -25.40
C PHE A 139 5.41 -24.11 -26.42
N PRO A 140 6.62 -23.73 -26.88
CA PRO A 140 7.41 -24.55 -27.78
C PRO A 140 7.75 -25.93 -27.16
N ALA A 141 7.40 -27.02 -27.85
CA ALA A 141 7.65 -28.38 -27.39
C ALA A 141 9.14 -28.72 -27.16
N SER A 142 10.05 -27.89 -27.68
CA SER A 142 11.51 -28.00 -27.50
C SER A 142 12.04 -27.38 -26.20
N PHE A 143 11.19 -26.77 -25.35
CA PHE A 143 11.63 -26.06 -24.14
C PHE A 143 12.06 -26.99 -22.98
N GLY A 144 12.04 -28.32 -23.17
CA GLY A 144 12.64 -29.28 -22.24
C GLY A 144 11.97 -29.41 -20.87
N ILE A 145 10.80 -28.78 -20.65
CA ILE A 145 10.02 -28.89 -19.41
C ILE A 145 9.59 -30.35 -19.25
N THR A 146 10.34 -31.08 -18.45
CA THR A 146 9.96 -32.41 -18.00
C THR A 146 8.98 -32.20 -16.86
N LEU A 147 7.70 -32.45 -17.12
CA LEU A 147 6.64 -32.30 -16.13
C LEU A 147 6.90 -33.27 -14.97
N GLU A 148 7.36 -32.76 -13.83
CA GLU A 148 7.50 -33.57 -12.61
C GLU A 148 6.12 -33.87 -12.01
N GLY A 149 5.46 -34.88 -12.56
CA GLY A 149 4.26 -35.48 -12.00
C GLY A 149 3.08 -35.58 -12.98
N PRO A 150 2.15 -36.51 -12.74
CA PRO A 150 1.08 -36.86 -13.68
C PRO A 150 -0.11 -35.87 -13.71
N SER A 151 0.01 -34.66 -13.17
CA SER A 151 -1.10 -33.70 -13.00
C SER A 151 -0.87 -32.30 -13.56
N MET A 152 0.32 -31.96 -14.05
CA MET A 152 0.57 -30.63 -14.63
C MET A 152 0.16 -30.58 -16.10
N THR A 153 -1.05 -30.07 -16.36
CA THR A 153 -1.45 -29.58 -17.69
C THR A 153 -0.72 -28.26 -18.01
N PRO A 154 -0.68 -27.80 -19.27
CA PRO A 154 -0.08 -26.51 -19.62
C PRO A 154 -0.91 -25.36 -19.02
N GLN A 155 -0.59 -24.96 -17.79
CA GLN A 155 -1.29 -23.91 -17.07
C GLN A 155 -0.45 -22.64 -17.10
N HIS A 156 -0.98 -21.60 -17.74
CA HIS A 156 -0.37 -20.28 -17.86
C HIS A 156 -0.44 -19.45 -16.55
N VAL A 157 -0.43 -20.13 -15.40
CA VAL A 157 -0.59 -19.52 -14.06
C VAL A 157 0.80 -19.14 -13.53
N ILE A 158 0.99 -17.87 -13.18
CA ILE A 158 2.16 -17.45 -12.39
C ILE A 158 2.05 -18.11 -11.02
N ARG A 159 3.02 -18.95 -10.67
CA ARG A 159 3.09 -19.56 -9.35
C ARG A 159 3.67 -18.57 -8.35
N GLU A 160 4.97 -18.31 -8.45
CA GLU A 160 5.67 -17.31 -7.64
C GLU A 160 6.10 -16.13 -8.51
N LEU A 161 6.15 -14.91 -7.93
CA LEU A 161 6.62 -13.70 -8.60
C LEU A 161 7.73 -13.04 -7.80
N TYR A 162 8.92 -12.98 -8.37
CA TYR A 162 10.11 -12.37 -7.75
C TYR A 162 10.56 -11.11 -8.50
N MET A 163 10.89 -10.04 -7.79
CA MET A 163 11.44 -8.81 -8.37
C MET A 163 12.80 -8.46 -7.77
N SER A 164 13.77 -8.09 -8.61
CA SER A 164 15.17 -7.76 -8.25
C SER A 164 16.00 -8.90 -7.61
N ARG A 165 15.64 -10.16 -7.89
CA ARG A 165 16.40 -11.32 -7.40
C ARG A 165 17.82 -11.35 -7.98
N ASN A 166 18.84 -11.56 -7.13
CA ASN A 166 20.25 -11.73 -7.55
C ASN A 166 20.77 -10.62 -8.48
N SER A 167 20.33 -9.37 -8.27
CA SER A 167 20.62 -8.26 -9.16
C SER A 167 20.60 -6.93 -8.43
N THR A 168 21.46 -6.00 -8.84
CA THR A 168 21.56 -4.64 -8.29
C THR A 168 20.63 -3.64 -8.96
N ASN A 169 19.81 -4.09 -9.92
CA ASN A 169 19.03 -3.19 -10.76
C ASN A 169 17.68 -2.85 -10.12
N ASN A 170 17.21 -1.65 -10.42
CA ASN A 170 15.90 -1.18 -10.00
C ASN A 170 14.84 -1.78 -10.93
N ASN A 171 13.88 -2.53 -10.38
CA ASN A 171 12.79 -3.14 -11.14
C ASN A 171 11.46 -2.42 -10.90
N LEU A 172 10.66 -2.26 -11.94
CA LEU A 172 9.33 -1.66 -11.86
C LEU A 172 8.33 -2.55 -12.61
N LEU A 173 7.18 -2.80 -11.98
CA LEU A 173 6.00 -3.44 -12.57
C LEU A 173 4.82 -2.49 -12.43
N THR A 174 4.20 -2.10 -13.54
CA THR A 174 3.01 -1.25 -13.56
C THR A 174 1.78 -2.07 -13.94
N ILE A 175 0.79 -2.13 -13.05
CA ILE A 175 -0.47 -2.87 -13.24
C ILE A 175 -1.56 -1.86 -13.58
N LYS A 176 -2.05 -1.86 -14.83
CA LYS A 176 -3.04 -0.88 -15.32
C LYS A 176 -4.46 -1.45 -15.40
N SER A 177 -4.63 -2.71 -15.80
CA SER A 177 -5.95 -3.32 -16.00
C SER A 177 -5.95 -4.85 -15.79
N GLY A 178 -7.12 -5.48 -15.99
CA GLY A 178 -7.28 -6.93 -15.94
C GLY A 178 -7.11 -7.55 -14.56
N ILE A 179 -6.71 -8.83 -14.52
CA ILE A 179 -6.47 -9.59 -13.28
C ILE A 179 -5.07 -10.21 -13.36
N LEU A 180 -4.16 -9.79 -12.49
CA LEU A 180 -2.88 -10.44 -12.27
C LEU A 180 -2.97 -11.22 -10.96
N ALA A 181 -3.01 -12.56 -11.04
CA ALA A 181 -3.27 -13.40 -9.88
C ALA A 181 -2.21 -14.51 -9.65
N PRO A 182 -1.04 -14.19 -9.07
CA PRO A 182 -0.09 -15.20 -8.61
C PRO A 182 -0.72 -16.18 -7.62
N SER A 183 -0.42 -17.47 -7.75
CA SER A 183 -1.00 -18.52 -6.90
C SER A 183 -0.21 -18.79 -5.60
N ALA A 184 1.02 -18.32 -5.49
CA ALA A 184 1.89 -18.46 -4.33
C ALA A 184 2.60 -17.14 -3.98
N ASN A 185 3.87 -17.20 -3.53
CA ASN A 185 4.62 -16.06 -3.01
C ASN A 185 4.81 -14.94 -4.04
N VAL A 186 4.60 -13.70 -3.61
CA VAL A 186 5.09 -12.52 -4.32
C VAL A 186 6.15 -11.83 -3.46
N ILE A 187 7.30 -11.53 -4.04
CA ILE A 187 8.39 -10.84 -3.35
C ILE A 187 8.89 -9.69 -4.21
N VAL A 188 8.67 -8.48 -3.72
CA VAL A 188 9.07 -7.21 -4.34
C VAL A 188 10.32 -6.70 -3.64
N GLY A 189 11.43 -6.57 -4.37
CA GLY A 189 12.69 -6.11 -3.80
C GLY A 189 13.31 -7.22 -2.96
N ARG A 190 13.72 -8.30 -3.62
CA ARG A 190 14.49 -9.41 -3.04
C ARG A 190 15.98 -9.04 -3.04
N SER A 191 16.76 -9.51 -2.08
CA SER A 191 18.19 -9.14 -1.98
C SER A 191 19.06 -9.66 -3.14
N THR A 192 20.24 -9.07 -3.26
CA THR A 192 21.20 -9.33 -4.34
C THR A 192 22.20 -10.44 -3.98
N ASN A 193 23.02 -10.86 -4.94
CA ASN A 193 24.23 -11.66 -4.67
C ASN A 193 25.51 -10.79 -4.52
N VAL A 194 25.40 -9.45 -4.61
CA VAL A 194 26.52 -8.50 -4.58
C VAL A 194 26.60 -7.82 -3.21
N VAL A 195 27.66 -8.12 -2.45
CA VAL A 195 27.86 -7.64 -1.06
C VAL A 195 27.74 -6.12 -0.96
N GLY A 196 26.91 -5.63 -0.02
CA GLY A 196 26.69 -4.21 0.21
C GLY A 196 25.85 -3.50 -0.85
N ALA A 197 25.39 -4.22 -1.89
CA ALA A 197 24.47 -3.66 -2.88
C ALA A 197 23.01 -3.90 -2.49
N VAL A 198 22.21 -2.85 -2.67
CA VAL A 198 20.77 -2.84 -2.44
C VAL A 198 20.06 -3.17 -3.74
N ALA A 199 19.15 -4.15 -3.72
CA ALA A 199 18.16 -4.34 -4.77
C ALA A 199 16.96 -3.44 -4.49
N ASN A 200 16.47 -2.69 -5.46
CA ASN A 200 15.18 -1.99 -5.32
C ASN A 200 14.17 -2.57 -6.29
N ALA A 201 12.92 -2.77 -5.86
CA ALA A 201 11.82 -3.01 -6.77
C ALA A 201 10.57 -2.24 -6.35
N ALA A 202 9.74 -1.88 -7.33
CA ALA A 202 8.45 -1.25 -7.12
C ALA A 202 7.36 -1.95 -7.93
N ILE A 203 6.18 -2.13 -7.34
CA ILE A 203 4.92 -2.32 -8.08
C ILE A 203 4.16 -1.00 -8.02
N VAL A 204 3.65 -0.51 -9.15
CA VAL A 204 2.70 0.61 -9.22
C VAL A 204 1.39 0.08 -9.79
N GLN A 205 0.33 0.08 -9.00
CA GLN A 205 -0.99 -0.37 -9.45
C GLN A 205 -1.90 0.84 -9.70
N THR A 206 -2.21 1.14 -10.96
CA THR A 206 -3.16 2.21 -11.33
C THR A 206 -4.57 1.70 -11.61
N GLY A 207 -4.77 0.39 -11.65
CA GLY A 207 -6.06 -0.23 -11.91
C GLY A 207 -6.02 -1.75 -11.87
N GLY A 208 -7.05 -2.40 -12.45
CA GLY A 208 -7.17 -3.86 -12.47
C GLY A 208 -7.27 -4.50 -11.09
N ILE A 209 -7.00 -5.79 -11.01
CA ILE A 209 -6.96 -6.59 -9.78
C ILE A 209 -5.58 -7.24 -9.65
N PHE A 210 -4.89 -6.99 -8.54
CA PHE A 210 -3.74 -7.78 -8.13
C PHE A 210 -4.14 -8.70 -6.96
N ARG A 211 -4.06 -10.02 -7.17
CA ARG A 211 -4.55 -11.02 -6.20
C ARG A 211 -3.49 -12.06 -5.89
N VAL A 212 -2.93 -12.02 -4.68
CA VAL A 212 -2.04 -13.05 -4.16
C VAL A 212 -2.89 -14.08 -3.43
N ASN A 213 -3.27 -15.17 -4.10
CA ASN A 213 -4.34 -16.04 -3.64
C ASN A 213 -4.07 -16.75 -2.29
N SER A 214 -2.87 -17.30 -2.11
CA SER A 214 -2.57 -18.16 -0.96
C SER A 214 -1.07 -18.25 -0.62
N ASN A 215 -0.49 -17.14 -0.13
CA ASN A 215 0.73 -17.19 0.69
C ASN A 215 1.03 -15.84 1.38
N VAL A 216 1.69 -14.94 0.65
CA VAL A 216 2.30 -13.72 1.18
C VAL A 216 2.69 -12.76 0.06
N LEU A 217 2.56 -11.46 0.31
CA LEU A 217 3.22 -10.40 -0.43
C LEU A 217 4.32 -9.80 0.47
N ASP A 218 5.58 -10.06 0.15
CA ASP A 218 6.72 -9.48 0.85
C ASP A 218 7.26 -8.25 0.10
N LEU A 219 7.37 -7.12 0.81
CA LEU A 219 8.04 -5.92 0.31
C LEU A 219 9.36 -5.72 1.06
N GLY A 220 10.48 -5.81 0.35
CA GLY A 220 11.83 -5.79 0.91
C GLY A 220 12.13 -7.09 1.63
N ASN A 221 12.65 -8.09 0.91
CA ASN A 221 12.96 -9.43 1.45
C ASN A 221 14.44 -9.81 1.26
N ARG A 222 15.00 -10.59 2.20
CA ARG A 222 16.38 -11.08 2.15
C ARG A 222 16.46 -12.53 1.69
N GLU A 223 17.11 -12.76 0.54
CA GLU A 223 17.46 -14.10 0.07
C GLU A 223 18.63 -14.69 0.87
N ILE A 224 18.51 -15.99 1.16
CA ILE A 224 19.52 -16.76 1.89
C ILE A 224 20.60 -17.23 0.91
N ASN A 225 21.84 -16.76 1.08
CA ASN A 225 23.00 -17.57 0.74
C ASN A 225 23.69 -18.02 2.03
N SER A 226 23.49 -19.29 2.39
CA SER A 226 23.96 -19.89 3.64
C SER A 226 25.49 -20.04 3.74
N THR A 227 26.23 -19.74 2.67
CA THR A 227 27.68 -20.00 2.57
C THR A 227 28.56 -18.74 2.64
N THR A 228 27.96 -17.55 2.68
CA THR A 228 28.69 -16.28 2.52
C THR A 228 28.26 -15.21 3.52
N THR A 229 29.21 -14.38 3.98
CA THR A 229 28.99 -13.18 4.81
C THR A 229 28.35 -12.01 4.04
N ASN A 230 27.48 -12.32 3.07
CA ASN A 230 26.94 -11.35 2.13
C ASN A 230 25.86 -10.51 2.82
N ASN A 231 26.25 -9.31 3.21
CA ASN A 231 25.35 -8.29 3.72
C ASN A 231 24.60 -7.64 2.55
N THR A 232 23.55 -8.31 2.10
CA THR A 232 22.66 -7.83 1.04
C THR A 232 21.24 -7.81 1.55
N TRP A 233 20.50 -6.79 1.15
CA TRP A 233 19.09 -6.65 1.46
C TRP A 233 18.37 -6.11 0.24
N GLY A 234 17.07 -6.39 0.18
CA GLY A 234 16.20 -5.86 -0.85
C GLY A 234 15.27 -4.80 -0.26
N ASN A 235 14.98 -3.79 -1.06
CA ASN A 235 14.01 -2.74 -0.79
C ASN A 235 12.83 -2.91 -1.73
N GLY A 236 11.64 -3.09 -1.18
CA GLY A 236 10.41 -3.28 -1.95
C GLY A 236 9.43 -2.14 -1.74
N THR A 237 8.85 -1.61 -2.81
CA THR A 237 7.75 -0.66 -2.75
C THR A 237 6.51 -1.24 -3.42
N TYR A 238 5.35 -1.07 -2.82
CA TYR A 238 4.06 -1.22 -3.49
C TYR A 238 3.33 0.11 -3.43
N ASP A 239 2.99 0.65 -4.58
CA ASP A 239 2.37 1.96 -4.78
C ASP A 239 0.97 1.73 -5.37
N TYR A 240 -0.03 1.71 -4.49
CA TYR A 240 -1.42 1.49 -4.84
C TYR A 240 -2.10 2.83 -5.19
N ARG A 241 -2.52 2.95 -6.45
CA ARG A 241 -3.16 4.12 -7.06
C ARG A 241 -4.52 3.84 -7.72
N GLY A 242 -5.04 2.61 -7.65
CA GLY A 242 -6.32 2.25 -8.25
C GLY A 242 -6.59 0.76 -8.33
N GLY A 243 -7.85 0.40 -8.56
CA GLY A 243 -8.28 -1.00 -8.69
C GLY A 243 -8.31 -1.75 -7.35
N THR A 244 -8.10 -3.05 -7.39
CA THR A 244 -8.22 -3.93 -6.21
C THR A 244 -6.90 -4.63 -5.90
N LEU A 245 -6.49 -4.62 -4.64
CA LEU A 245 -5.42 -5.44 -4.10
C LEU A 245 -5.99 -6.43 -3.09
N GLU A 246 -5.69 -7.72 -3.27
CA GLU A 246 -6.09 -8.81 -2.38
C GLU A 246 -4.87 -9.66 -2.02
N VAL A 247 -4.58 -9.82 -0.72
CA VAL A 247 -3.41 -10.57 -0.24
C VAL A 247 -3.81 -11.65 0.77
N SER A 248 -3.79 -12.89 0.31
CA SER A 248 -3.97 -14.13 1.09
C SER A 248 -5.28 -14.23 1.87
N LEU A 249 -6.39 -13.76 1.29
CA LEU A 249 -7.69 -13.61 1.98
C LEU A 249 -8.27 -14.91 2.58
N LEU A 250 -7.80 -16.08 2.14
CA LEU A 250 -8.23 -17.39 2.66
C LEU A 250 -7.31 -17.91 3.80
N GLY A 251 -6.51 -17.02 4.39
CA GLY A 251 -5.46 -17.33 5.36
C GLY A 251 -4.06 -17.30 4.76
N GLY A 252 -3.06 -17.05 5.60
CA GLY A 252 -1.65 -16.96 5.22
C GLY A 252 -0.90 -15.93 6.07
N ALA A 253 0.24 -15.44 5.58
CA ALA A 253 1.03 -14.41 6.27
C ALA A 253 0.72 -12.98 5.78
N GLY A 254 -0.25 -12.83 4.87
CA GLY A 254 -0.75 -11.53 4.41
C GLY A 254 0.29 -10.68 3.69
N LEU A 255 0.29 -9.38 3.97
CA LEU A 255 1.27 -8.42 3.50
C LEU A 255 2.35 -8.22 4.56
N ARG A 256 3.63 -8.32 4.20
CA ARG A 256 4.75 -8.12 5.12
C ARG A 256 5.75 -7.10 4.58
N LEU A 257 6.18 -6.19 5.44
CA LEU A 257 7.13 -5.12 5.11
C LEU A 257 8.46 -5.36 5.83
N ALA A 258 9.57 -5.27 5.10
CA ALA A 258 10.92 -5.62 5.54
C ALA A 258 11.04 -7.07 6.05
N ALA A 259 10.38 -8.00 5.34
CA ALA A 259 10.34 -9.42 5.67
C ALA A 259 11.74 -10.06 5.66
N GLY A 260 12.30 -10.27 6.86
CA GLY A 260 13.55 -10.99 7.04
C GLY A 260 13.44 -12.48 6.71
N GLY A 261 14.57 -13.17 6.74
CA GLY A 261 14.63 -14.63 6.65
C GLY A 261 15.52 -15.22 7.74
N SER A 262 15.72 -16.54 7.73
CA SER A 262 16.60 -17.24 8.69
C SER A 262 18.08 -16.81 8.64
N ALA A 263 18.46 -15.99 7.65
CA ALA A 263 19.78 -15.38 7.52
C ALA A 263 19.89 -13.94 8.09
N GLY A 264 18.79 -13.36 8.58
CA GLY A 264 18.75 -12.00 9.16
C GLY A 264 17.63 -11.12 8.60
N ALA A 265 17.57 -9.89 9.12
CA ALA A 265 16.65 -8.85 8.69
C ALA A 265 16.83 -8.49 7.21
N SER A 266 15.73 -8.02 6.60
CA SER A 266 15.75 -7.43 5.26
C SER A 266 15.82 -5.90 5.30
N GLY A 267 15.68 -5.24 4.15
CA GLY A 267 15.87 -3.82 3.94
C GLY A 267 14.66 -2.96 4.34
N VAL A 268 14.24 -2.11 3.41
CA VAL A 268 13.07 -1.25 3.54
C VAL A 268 11.90 -1.83 2.76
N GLY A 269 10.80 -2.12 3.45
CA GLY A 269 9.51 -2.43 2.83
C GLY A 269 8.58 -1.22 2.91
N LYS A 270 8.20 -0.63 1.77
CA LYS A 270 7.27 0.51 1.71
C LYS A 270 5.96 0.13 1.05
N PHE A 271 4.84 0.40 1.71
CA PHE A 271 3.51 0.39 1.11
C PHE A 271 2.98 1.83 1.02
N ILE A 272 2.54 2.26 -0.15
CA ILE A 272 1.94 3.58 -0.40
C ILE A 272 0.48 3.36 -0.81
N MET A 273 -0.44 4.01 -0.12
CA MET A 273 -1.88 3.95 -0.39
C MET A 273 -2.43 5.32 -0.77
N HIS A 274 -2.85 5.45 -2.03
CA HIS A 274 -3.61 6.60 -2.50
C HIS A 274 -5.12 6.44 -2.28
N HIS A 275 -5.85 7.55 -2.34
CA HIS A 275 -7.31 7.58 -2.38
C HIS A 275 -7.81 8.00 -3.78
N PRO A 276 -7.63 7.15 -4.81
CA PRO A 276 -8.02 7.50 -6.18
C PRO A 276 -9.53 7.64 -6.31
N ALA A 277 -9.98 8.47 -7.24
CA ALA A 277 -11.40 8.62 -7.58
C ALA A 277 -12.04 7.35 -8.20
N SER A 278 -11.23 6.37 -8.61
CA SER A 278 -11.70 5.04 -8.99
C SER A 278 -12.14 4.22 -7.78
N GLU A 279 -13.23 3.48 -7.92
CA GLU A 279 -13.62 2.45 -6.95
C GLU A 279 -12.53 1.36 -6.81
N GLY A 280 -12.50 0.71 -5.65
CA GLY A 280 -11.53 -0.34 -5.35
C GLY A 280 -11.29 -0.52 -3.85
N TYR A 281 -10.35 -1.38 -3.49
CA TYR A 281 -9.93 -1.60 -2.11
C TYR A 281 -8.55 -2.24 -2.02
N VAL A 282 -7.98 -2.22 -0.81
CA VAL A 282 -6.81 -3.02 -0.45
C VAL A 282 -7.19 -3.91 0.73
N ARG A 283 -7.18 -5.23 0.52
CA ARG A 283 -7.42 -6.24 1.55
C ARG A 283 -6.20 -7.13 1.75
N ALA A 284 -5.86 -7.38 3.01
CA ALA A 284 -4.87 -8.39 3.39
C ALA A 284 -5.37 -9.17 4.60
N TYR A 285 -4.98 -10.45 4.71
CA TYR A 285 -5.33 -11.25 5.88
C TYR A 285 -4.68 -10.69 7.16
N ASP A 286 -3.36 -10.55 7.10
CA ASP A 286 -2.55 -9.82 8.07
C ASP A 286 -1.79 -8.67 7.37
N LEU A 287 -1.42 -7.65 8.13
CA LEU A 287 -0.32 -6.74 7.80
C LEU A 287 0.75 -6.82 8.88
N LEU A 288 1.99 -7.18 8.50
CA LEU A 288 3.14 -7.17 9.40
C LEU A 288 4.13 -6.09 8.96
N VAL A 289 4.24 -5.02 9.73
CA VAL A 289 5.19 -3.93 9.51
C VAL A 289 6.50 -4.24 10.26
N ALA A 290 7.64 -4.08 9.60
CA ALA A 290 8.97 -4.46 10.09
C ALA A 290 9.05 -5.94 10.55
N ALA A 291 8.65 -6.85 9.66
CA ALA A 291 8.54 -8.28 9.92
C ALA A 291 9.92 -8.98 9.98
N ASN A 292 10.56 -9.04 11.15
CA ASN A 292 11.80 -9.80 11.30
C ASN A 292 11.54 -11.32 11.21
N GLY A 293 12.37 -12.04 10.44
CA GLY A 293 12.08 -13.40 9.98
C GLY A 293 13.12 -14.46 10.37
N GLY A 294 13.98 -14.20 11.36
CA GLY A 294 14.94 -15.18 11.85
C GLY A 294 15.74 -14.72 13.08
N PRO A 295 16.31 -15.68 13.85
CA PRO A 295 17.18 -15.36 14.98
C PRO A 295 18.58 -15.00 14.47
N SER A 296 18.96 -13.73 14.61
CA SER A 296 20.32 -13.25 14.35
C SER A 296 21.16 -13.08 15.62
N GLY A 297 20.53 -13.06 16.80
CA GLY A 297 21.18 -13.33 18.09
C GLY A 297 22.32 -12.38 18.49
N GLY A 298 22.28 -11.12 18.05
CA GLY A 298 23.34 -10.14 18.29
C GLY A 298 24.46 -10.13 17.24
N ASP A 299 24.23 -10.64 16.02
CA ASP A 299 25.10 -10.38 14.86
C ASP A 299 24.69 -9.04 14.20
N PRO A 300 25.45 -7.94 14.40
CA PRO A 300 25.09 -6.62 13.89
C PRO A 300 25.12 -6.51 12.35
N VAL A 301 25.53 -7.55 11.63
CA VAL A 301 25.46 -7.64 10.15
C VAL A 301 24.15 -8.30 9.68
N ARG A 302 23.39 -8.92 10.60
CA ARG A 302 22.14 -9.64 10.34
C ARG A 302 20.96 -9.07 11.12
N ASP A 303 21.21 -8.47 12.27
CA ASP A 303 20.21 -7.76 13.05
C ASP A 303 19.65 -6.56 12.26
N PRO A 304 18.36 -6.20 12.44
CA PRO A 304 17.82 -4.97 11.88
C PRO A 304 18.46 -3.74 12.55
N ASP A 305 18.81 -2.71 11.78
CA ASP A 305 19.39 -1.46 12.29
C ASP A 305 18.35 -0.34 12.53
N GLY A 306 17.13 -0.53 12.01
CA GLY A 306 16.02 0.42 12.13
C GLY A 306 16.13 1.63 11.19
N VAL A 307 17.12 1.64 10.29
CA VAL A 307 17.45 2.74 9.37
C VAL A 307 17.49 2.27 7.92
N ASN A 308 18.28 1.24 7.62
CA ASN A 308 18.45 0.60 6.32
C ASN A 308 17.80 -0.79 6.29
N THR A 309 17.74 -1.47 7.44
CA THR A 309 17.22 -2.84 7.59
C THR A 309 16.18 -2.94 8.70
N GLY A 310 15.19 -3.81 8.51
CA GLY A 310 14.04 -3.98 9.41
C GLY A 310 13.12 -2.75 9.43
N VAL A 311 13.01 -2.03 8.31
CA VAL A 311 12.21 -0.80 8.22
C VAL A 311 10.95 -1.04 7.39
N GLY A 312 9.80 -1.12 8.06
CA GLY A 312 8.50 -1.14 7.41
C GLY A 312 7.90 0.26 7.39
N ILE A 313 7.44 0.74 6.23
CA ILE A 313 6.83 2.05 6.06
C ILE A 313 5.45 1.85 5.42
N VAL A 314 4.39 2.36 6.07
CA VAL A 314 3.09 2.56 5.41
C VAL A 314 2.84 4.05 5.25
N GLU A 315 2.46 4.47 4.05
CA GLU A 315 2.25 5.88 3.70
C GLU A 315 0.88 6.06 3.08
N PHE A 316 0.05 6.93 3.67
CA PHE A 316 -1.27 7.27 3.14
C PHE A 316 -1.22 8.64 2.46
N HIS A 317 -1.75 8.70 1.24
CA HIS A 317 -1.91 9.94 0.50
C HIS A 317 -3.36 10.40 0.60
N PHE A 318 -3.56 11.58 1.19
CA PHE A 318 -4.84 12.26 1.22
C PHE A 318 -5.08 13.00 -0.09
N GLU A 319 -6.02 12.51 -0.88
CA GLU A 319 -6.40 13.03 -2.18
C GLU A 319 -7.89 12.74 -2.42
N ASN A 320 -8.50 13.42 -3.39
CA ASN A 320 -9.92 13.27 -3.74
C ASN A 320 -10.90 13.37 -2.54
N GLY A 321 -10.50 14.07 -1.47
CA GLY A 321 -11.31 14.29 -0.26
C GLY A 321 -11.20 13.19 0.81
N GLY A 322 -10.24 12.27 0.74
CA GLY A 322 -10.10 11.21 1.75
C GLY A 322 -8.74 10.51 1.75
N THR A 323 -8.61 9.55 2.68
CA THR A 323 -7.69 8.42 2.58
C THR A 323 -8.51 7.18 2.24
N ARG A 324 -7.93 6.20 1.54
CA ARG A 324 -8.51 4.84 1.48
C ARG A 324 -8.00 4.09 2.71
N PRO A 325 -8.85 3.52 3.57
CA PRO A 325 -8.36 2.61 4.61
C PRO A 325 -7.94 1.27 4.01
N MET A 326 -6.90 0.65 4.58
CA MET A 326 -6.61 -0.76 4.36
C MET A 326 -7.60 -1.60 5.16
N GLN A 327 -8.17 -2.64 4.56
CA GLN A 327 -9.07 -3.58 5.21
C GLN A 327 -8.29 -4.83 5.59
N LEU A 328 -8.08 -5.06 6.88
CA LEU A 328 -7.37 -6.21 7.41
C LEU A 328 -8.37 -7.21 7.96
N LEU A 329 -8.29 -8.46 7.49
CA LEU A 329 -9.25 -9.49 7.90
C LEU A 329 -8.96 -10.02 9.30
N ARG A 330 -7.80 -9.73 9.91
CA ARG A 330 -7.41 -10.32 11.19
C ARG A 330 -6.49 -9.45 12.05
N ASN A 331 -5.30 -9.14 11.55
CA ASN A 331 -4.20 -8.67 12.39
C ASN A 331 -3.31 -7.59 11.75
N LEU A 332 -3.04 -6.54 12.52
CA LEU A 332 -2.05 -5.50 12.28
C LEU A 332 -0.91 -5.63 13.29
N SER A 333 0.24 -6.14 12.83
CA SER A 333 1.47 -6.20 13.64
C SER A 333 2.40 -5.03 13.33
N ILE A 334 2.63 -4.18 14.32
CA ILE A 334 3.49 -2.99 14.25
C ILE A 334 4.72 -3.29 15.10
N ASN A 335 5.84 -3.66 14.48
CA ASN A 335 7.04 -4.04 15.22
C ASN A 335 7.99 -2.84 15.31
N ASN A 336 8.14 -2.26 16.50
CA ASN A 336 8.89 -1.02 16.67
C ASN A 336 9.83 -1.04 17.90
N GLY A 337 11.02 -0.47 17.73
CA GLY A 337 12.06 -0.42 18.74
C GLY A 337 12.95 -1.67 18.81
N LEU A 338 13.66 -1.80 19.93
CA LEU A 338 14.65 -2.86 20.16
C LEU A 338 13.98 -4.23 20.33
N ASP A 339 14.36 -5.18 19.49
CA ASP A 339 13.96 -6.58 19.53
C ASP A 339 14.69 -7.33 20.67
N ALA A 340 13.95 -7.96 21.57
CA ALA A 340 14.52 -8.67 22.72
C ALA A 340 15.24 -9.97 22.33
N ASP A 341 14.87 -10.60 21.22
CA ASP A 341 15.42 -11.90 20.80
C ASP A 341 16.65 -11.75 19.90
N THR A 342 16.77 -10.61 19.20
CA THR A 342 17.89 -10.36 18.27
C THR A 342 18.80 -9.21 18.68
N PHE A 343 18.38 -8.32 19.59
CA PHE A 343 19.05 -7.05 19.92
C PHE A 343 19.16 -6.04 18.77
N GLY A 344 18.50 -6.28 17.63
CA GLY A 344 18.36 -5.30 16.56
C GLY A 344 17.20 -4.33 16.78
N THR A 345 17.21 -3.19 16.09
CA THR A 345 16.11 -2.22 16.11
C THR A 345 15.19 -2.45 14.92
N ARG A 346 13.93 -2.79 15.15
CA ARG A 346 12.88 -2.81 14.12
C ARG A 346 12.23 -1.42 14.07
N SER A 347 11.90 -0.93 12.87
CA SER A 347 11.29 0.40 12.72
C SER A 347 10.01 0.30 11.87
N SER A 348 8.86 0.39 12.54
CA SER A 348 7.56 0.52 11.88
C SER A 348 7.17 1.98 11.80
N ARG A 349 6.95 2.49 10.59
CA ARG A 349 6.73 3.92 10.31
C ARG A 349 5.43 4.20 9.59
N LEU A 350 4.79 5.30 9.97
CA LEU A 350 3.58 5.83 9.33
C LEU A 350 3.89 7.19 8.69
N GLY A 351 3.51 7.34 7.43
CA GLY A 351 3.54 8.60 6.69
C GLY A 351 2.13 9.06 6.30
N LEU A 352 1.91 10.37 6.34
CA LEU A 352 0.72 11.03 5.79
C LEU A 352 1.20 12.12 4.81
N VAL A 353 0.77 12.02 3.55
CA VAL A 353 1.06 12.99 2.49
C VAL A 353 -0.25 13.63 2.06
N LEU A 354 -0.27 14.96 1.85
CA LEU A 354 -1.46 15.67 1.38
C LEU A 354 -1.29 16.04 -0.09
N GLY A 355 -2.07 15.41 -0.97
CA GLY A 355 -2.22 15.81 -2.38
C GLY A 355 -3.27 16.91 -2.58
N SER A 356 -4.09 17.18 -1.55
CA SER A 356 -5.10 18.26 -1.54
C SER A 356 -5.36 18.75 -0.11
N ALA A 357 -5.93 19.95 0.03
CA ALA A 357 -6.34 20.48 1.34
C ALA A 357 -7.53 19.67 1.91
N PRO A 358 -7.47 19.19 3.18
CA PRO A 358 -8.60 18.57 3.85
C PRO A 358 -9.78 19.53 4.05
N THR A 359 -11.00 19.01 4.04
CA THR A 359 -12.19 19.80 4.42
C THR A 359 -12.08 20.21 5.89
N LEU A 360 -12.30 21.49 6.17
CA LEU A 360 -12.29 22.04 7.53
C LEU A 360 -13.71 22.28 8.06
N THR A 361 -13.96 21.87 9.30
CA THR A 361 -15.12 22.30 10.08
C THR A 361 -14.62 23.10 11.28
N ALA A 362 -14.95 24.40 11.33
CA ALA A 362 -14.50 25.32 12.39
C ALA A 362 -12.96 25.32 12.64
N GLY A 363 -12.15 25.16 11.58
CA GLY A 363 -10.69 25.12 11.68
C GLY A 363 -10.10 23.75 12.10
N VAL A 364 -10.94 22.71 12.15
CA VAL A 364 -10.53 21.32 12.43
C VAL A 364 -10.65 20.50 11.13
N PRO A 365 -9.61 19.76 10.70
CA PRO A 365 -9.68 18.92 9.51
C PRO A 365 -10.62 17.72 9.73
N GLN A 366 -11.19 17.21 8.64
CA GLN A 366 -11.97 15.97 8.65
C GLN A 366 -11.17 14.76 9.20
N ASN A 367 -11.87 13.81 9.82
CA ASN A 367 -11.29 12.55 10.27
C ASN A 367 -10.90 11.66 9.08
N LEU A 368 -9.86 10.85 9.24
CA LEU A 368 -9.32 9.95 8.20
C LEU A 368 -9.21 8.53 8.75
N GLY A 369 -9.67 7.53 7.99
CA GLY A 369 -9.47 6.11 8.31
C GLY A 369 -8.18 5.61 7.65
N LEU A 370 -7.36 4.86 8.39
CA LEU A 370 -6.10 4.32 7.88
C LEU A 370 -6.14 2.80 7.79
N PHE A 371 -6.49 2.13 8.88
CA PHE A 371 -6.60 0.68 8.94
C PHE A 371 -7.91 0.30 9.62
N ASP A 372 -8.74 -0.42 8.87
CA ASP A 372 -9.84 -1.20 9.41
C ASP A 372 -9.26 -2.57 9.80
N VAL A 373 -9.33 -2.93 11.09
CA VAL A 373 -8.62 -4.11 11.64
C VAL A 373 -9.58 -5.24 12.04
N ASP A 374 -10.87 -4.96 12.13
CA ASP A 374 -11.94 -5.92 12.42
C ASP A 374 -12.88 -6.15 11.23
N PHE A 375 -12.39 -5.93 10.00
CA PHE A 375 -13.17 -5.95 8.75
C PHE A 375 -14.08 -7.18 8.57
N ASP A 376 -13.63 -8.38 8.99
CA ASP A 376 -14.53 -9.51 9.18
C ASP A 376 -15.00 -9.60 10.64
N GLN A 377 -16.05 -8.84 10.95
CA GLN A 377 -16.69 -8.81 12.26
C GLN A 377 -17.36 -10.15 12.65
N ASN A 378 -17.32 -11.18 11.79
CA ASN A 378 -17.83 -12.53 12.08
C ASN A 378 -16.73 -13.51 12.48
N ASP A 379 -15.46 -13.21 12.19
CA ASP A 379 -14.32 -14.00 12.64
C ASP A 379 -13.94 -13.54 14.07
N PRO A 380 -13.86 -14.45 15.06
CA PRO A 380 -13.54 -14.10 16.45
C PRO A 380 -12.07 -13.70 16.68
N ASP A 381 -11.17 -13.91 15.71
CA ASP A 381 -9.74 -13.62 15.82
C ASP A 381 -9.34 -12.27 15.17
N THR A 382 -10.28 -11.36 14.93
CA THR A 382 -10.07 -10.05 14.28
C THR A 382 -9.91 -8.88 15.25
N GLY A 383 -9.64 -7.66 14.75
CA GLY A 383 -9.40 -6.48 15.60
C GLY A 383 -8.06 -6.51 16.34
N ILE A 384 -7.12 -7.36 15.91
CA ILE A 384 -5.83 -7.52 16.59
C ILE A 384 -4.83 -6.51 16.05
N ILE A 385 -4.68 -5.37 16.74
CA ILE A 385 -3.44 -4.59 16.71
C ILE A 385 -2.48 -5.14 17.78
N ASN A 386 -1.26 -5.47 17.39
CA ASN A 386 -0.18 -5.91 18.28
C ASN A 386 1.20 -5.47 17.76
N GLY A 387 2.27 -5.83 18.47
CA GLY A 387 3.62 -5.46 18.11
C GLY A 387 4.67 -6.24 18.89
N SER A 388 5.91 -6.20 18.39
CA SER A 388 7.08 -6.73 19.09
C SER A 388 8.27 -5.79 18.97
N GLY A 389 9.06 -5.74 20.04
CA GLY A 389 10.10 -4.72 20.24
C GLY A 389 9.77 -3.80 21.41
N ALA A 390 10.78 -3.08 21.93
CA ALA A 390 10.70 -2.30 23.16
C ALA A 390 9.78 -1.06 23.09
N LEU A 391 9.34 -0.63 21.90
CA LEU A 391 8.39 0.48 21.72
C LEU A 391 6.95 0.00 21.44
N GLY A 392 6.73 -1.31 21.39
CA GLY A 392 5.40 -1.92 21.31
C GLY A 392 4.74 -1.77 19.93
N ASP A 393 3.41 -1.68 19.96
CA ASP A 393 2.46 -1.72 18.84
C ASP A 393 2.13 -0.35 18.23
N PHE A 394 3.06 0.61 18.36
CA PHE A 394 2.87 1.99 17.88
C PHE A 394 3.81 2.34 16.73
N PHE A 395 3.26 2.99 15.71
CA PHE A 395 4.07 3.53 14.60
C PHE A 395 4.99 4.66 15.08
N SER A 396 6.13 4.81 14.41
CA SER A 396 6.94 6.04 14.44
C SER A 396 6.67 6.91 13.21
N SER A 397 7.11 8.17 13.19
CA SER A 397 6.97 8.99 11.98
C SER A 397 7.87 8.49 10.85
N ALA A 398 7.35 8.48 9.63
CA ALA A 398 8.17 8.25 8.44
C ALA A 398 9.21 9.37 8.20
N ALA A 399 8.93 10.60 8.63
CA ALA A 399 9.81 11.75 8.49
C ALA A 399 10.86 11.85 9.62
N ASP A 400 10.47 11.53 10.85
CA ASP A 400 11.35 11.47 12.02
C ASP A 400 11.08 10.17 12.83
N PRO A 401 11.86 9.10 12.63
CA PRO A 401 11.63 7.82 13.30
C PRO A 401 11.87 7.87 14.83
N SER A 402 12.37 8.99 15.39
CA SER A 402 12.44 9.18 16.84
C SER A 402 11.10 9.63 17.45
N THR A 403 10.22 10.22 16.64
CA THR A 403 8.87 10.60 17.05
C THR A 403 7.94 9.38 17.00
N LEU A 404 7.42 8.95 18.16
CA LEU A 404 6.49 7.83 18.30
C LEU A 404 5.03 8.31 18.30
N TYR A 405 4.19 7.67 17.49
CA TYR A 405 2.75 7.92 17.40
C TYR A 405 1.97 6.95 18.31
N THR A 406 2.07 7.15 19.62
CA THR A 406 1.22 6.44 20.60
C THR A 406 -0.25 6.84 20.48
N GLU A 407 -1.15 6.12 21.15
CA GLU A 407 -2.55 6.58 21.34
C GLU A 407 -2.58 8.06 21.79
N GLY A 408 -3.36 8.89 21.10
CA GLY A 408 -3.48 10.31 21.42
C GLY A 408 -2.34 11.21 20.90
N ALA A 409 -1.32 10.67 20.23
CA ALA A 409 -0.23 11.46 19.68
C ALA A 409 -0.69 12.32 18.47
N THR A 410 0.03 13.41 18.22
CA THR A 410 -0.25 14.28 17.06
C THR A 410 0.46 13.76 15.80
N VAL A 411 -0.32 13.51 14.75
CA VAL A 411 0.16 13.31 13.39
C VAL A 411 -0.10 14.60 12.62
N SER A 412 0.93 15.12 11.96
CA SER A 412 0.86 16.38 11.21
C SER A 412 1.25 16.16 9.75
N ALA A 413 0.57 16.86 8.84
CA ALA A 413 0.99 16.97 7.45
C ALA A 413 0.71 18.38 6.90
N VAL A 414 1.46 18.81 5.89
CA VAL A 414 1.41 20.17 5.34
C VAL A 414 0.87 20.15 3.91
N PHE A 415 -0.02 21.08 3.58
CA PHE A 415 -0.45 21.35 2.21
C PHE A 415 -0.44 22.86 1.97
N GLY A 416 0.31 23.31 0.96
CA GLY A 416 0.62 24.73 0.79
C GLY A 416 1.27 25.29 2.05
N ASN A 417 0.74 26.41 2.56
CA ASN A 417 1.19 27.05 3.80
C ASN A 417 0.33 26.70 5.02
N THR A 418 -0.42 25.59 4.99
CA THR A 418 -1.23 25.16 6.14
C THR A 418 -0.72 23.81 6.65
N LYS A 419 -0.41 23.76 7.94
CA LYS A 419 -0.17 22.53 8.68
C LYS A 419 -1.49 22.04 9.25
N TYR A 420 -1.82 20.79 8.96
CA TYR A 420 -3.00 20.12 9.47
C TYR A 420 -2.56 19.10 10.52
N ASN A 421 -3.25 19.08 11.65
CA ASN A 421 -2.97 18.21 12.77
C ASN A 421 -4.17 17.29 13.01
N TRP A 422 -3.85 16.04 13.28
CA TRP A 422 -4.78 15.03 13.76
C TRP A 422 -4.22 14.36 15.00
N THR A 423 -5.12 13.86 15.83
CA THR A 423 -4.82 12.93 16.92
C THR A 423 -4.97 11.51 16.38
N ILE A 424 -3.92 10.67 16.47
CA ILE A 424 -4.05 9.24 16.13
C ILE A 424 -4.80 8.50 17.23
N SER A 425 -5.68 7.58 16.84
CA SER A 425 -6.29 6.60 17.74
C SER A 425 -6.24 5.21 17.12
N TYR A 426 -5.87 4.23 17.94
CA TYR A 426 -5.82 2.79 17.68
C TYR A 426 -7.05 2.07 18.27
N ASN A 427 -8.05 2.85 18.68
CA ASN A 427 -9.38 2.41 19.10
C ASN A 427 -10.42 3.25 18.34
N GLY A 428 -10.19 3.48 17.05
CA GLY A 428 -11.11 4.18 16.16
C GLY A 428 -12.29 3.31 15.72
N VAL A 429 -13.20 3.90 14.95
CA VAL A 429 -14.25 3.19 14.21
C VAL A 429 -14.35 3.72 12.79
N ILE A 430 -14.30 2.83 11.81
CA ILE A 430 -14.52 3.08 10.39
C ILE A 430 -15.86 2.45 9.99
N ASN A 431 -16.84 3.28 9.66
CA ASN A 431 -18.12 2.81 9.15
C ASN A 431 -18.14 2.94 7.63
N TRP A 432 -18.43 1.85 6.92
CA TRP A 432 -18.51 1.85 5.45
C TRP A 432 -19.91 2.18 4.95
N LEU A 433 -19.97 2.94 3.85
CA LEU A 433 -21.14 2.96 2.97
C LEU A 433 -21.08 1.78 2.00
N ASN A 434 -19.89 1.53 1.44
CA ASN A 434 -19.60 0.35 0.63
C ASN A 434 -18.09 0.06 0.63
N ALA A 435 -17.70 -0.99 1.37
CA ALA A 435 -16.32 -1.43 1.53
C ALA A 435 -15.61 -1.84 0.23
N ASP A 436 -16.34 -2.39 -0.76
CA ASP A 436 -15.76 -2.82 -2.05
C ASP A 436 -15.42 -1.66 -2.99
N THR A 437 -15.95 -0.47 -2.69
CA THR A 437 -15.63 0.77 -3.43
C THR A 437 -14.65 1.67 -2.68
N GLY A 438 -14.40 1.37 -1.40
CA GLY A 438 -13.70 2.24 -0.46
C GLY A 438 -14.54 3.41 0.07
N ALA A 439 -15.86 3.42 -0.16
CA ALA A 439 -16.75 4.50 0.24
C ALA A 439 -17.06 4.46 1.74
N LEU A 440 -16.64 5.50 2.46
CA LEU A 440 -16.84 5.68 3.89
C LEU A 440 -18.20 6.33 4.19
N ALA A 441 -18.86 5.87 5.24
CA ALA A 441 -20.04 6.52 5.85
C ALA A 441 -19.62 7.47 6.98
N SER A 442 -18.69 7.05 7.84
CA SER A 442 -18.09 7.90 8.87
C SER A 442 -16.76 7.33 9.38
N VAL A 443 -15.94 8.21 9.96
CA VAL A 443 -14.76 7.84 10.76
C VAL A 443 -14.87 8.57 12.08
N THR A 444 -14.83 7.85 13.20
CA THR A 444 -15.04 8.40 14.54
C THR A 444 -14.01 7.88 15.54
N PRO A 445 -13.72 8.63 16.63
CA PRO A 445 -13.07 8.03 17.79
C PRO A 445 -13.98 6.93 18.33
N GLY A 446 -13.43 5.76 18.62
CA GLY A 446 -14.19 4.67 19.22
C GLY A 446 -14.26 4.76 20.73
N SER A 447 -14.94 3.78 21.31
CA SER A 447 -15.03 3.57 22.75
C SER A 447 -14.16 2.37 23.12
N ALA A 448 -13.51 2.44 24.29
CA ALA A 448 -12.56 1.41 24.72
C ALA A 448 -13.21 0.01 24.71
N GLY A 449 -12.66 -0.88 23.87
CA GLY A 449 -13.08 -2.29 23.76
C GLY A 449 -14.35 -2.54 22.95
N VAL A 450 -14.68 -1.69 21.96
CA VAL A 450 -15.83 -1.90 21.06
C VAL A 450 -15.42 -2.17 19.61
N ASP A 451 -14.47 -1.41 19.06
CA ASP A 451 -13.83 -1.63 17.74
C ASP A 451 -12.34 -1.21 17.85
N ARG A 452 -11.45 -1.72 16.99
CA ARG A 452 -9.99 -1.45 17.07
C ARG A 452 -9.36 -0.97 15.76
N ASP A 453 -9.97 0.04 15.15
CA ASP A 453 -9.40 0.67 13.96
C ASP A 453 -8.30 1.67 14.28
N VAL A 454 -7.42 1.89 13.29
CA VAL A 454 -6.44 2.97 13.32
C VAL A 454 -6.95 4.13 12.48
N VAL A 455 -7.21 5.26 13.15
CA VAL A 455 -7.82 6.46 12.57
C VAL A 455 -7.06 7.72 12.99
N LEU A 456 -7.23 8.77 12.19
CA LEU A 456 -6.76 10.12 12.51
C LEU A 456 -7.98 11.01 12.76
N ILE A 457 -8.11 11.53 13.99
CA ILE A 457 -9.19 12.41 14.41
C ILE A 457 -8.74 13.86 14.26
N GLY A 458 -9.53 14.69 13.61
CA GLY A 458 -9.19 16.09 13.37
C GLY A 458 -8.90 16.83 14.68
N LEU A 459 -7.75 17.53 14.73
CA LEU A 459 -7.35 18.31 15.91
C LEU A 459 -7.35 19.81 15.62
N SER A 460 -6.59 20.25 14.61
CA SER A 460 -6.49 21.68 14.24
C SER A 460 -5.87 21.87 12.87
N SER A 461 -6.07 23.05 12.28
CA SER A 461 -5.23 23.58 11.20
C SER A 461 -4.54 24.87 11.64
N GLU A 462 -3.25 24.98 11.39
CA GLU A 462 -2.42 26.16 11.65
C GLU A 462 -1.90 26.70 10.31
N ALA A 463 -2.09 27.99 10.06
CA ALA A 463 -1.36 28.66 8.99
C ALA A 463 0.11 28.74 9.41
N LEU A 464 0.97 28.09 8.64
CA LEU A 464 2.40 28.32 8.73
C LEU A 464 2.70 29.73 8.21
N ALA A 465 3.75 30.36 8.74
CA ALA A 465 4.29 31.54 8.10
C ALA A 465 4.56 31.22 6.63
N THR A 466 4.14 32.12 5.74
CA THR A 466 4.67 32.15 4.39
C THR A 466 6.09 32.68 4.52
N ASP A 467 7.06 31.95 3.98
CA ASP A 467 8.39 32.49 3.77
C ASP A 467 8.22 33.79 2.95
N ASP A 468 8.57 34.93 3.54
CA ASP A 468 8.36 36.25 2.96
C ASP A 468 9.58 37.13 3.18
N ALA A 469 10.26 37.44 2.08
CA ALA A 469 11.45 38.29 2.06
C ALA A 469 11.17 39.75 1.64
N ASP A 470 9.90 40.15 1.44
CA ASP A 470 9.51 41.55 1.25
C ASP A 470 9.37 42.23 2.61
N PHE A 471 10.51 42.50 3.24
CA PHE A 471 10.57 43.05 4.60
C PHE A 471 10.10 44.52 4.66
N ASN A 472 10.01 45.19 3.52
CA ASN A 472 9.54 46.57 3.45
C ASN A 472 8.04 46.69 3.06
N ASN A 473 7.44 45.60 2.58
CA ASN A 473 6.07 45.45 2.11
C ASN A 473 5.72 46.35 0.90
N ASP A 474 6.65 46.53 -0.06
CA ASP A 474 6.38 47.25 -1.33
C ASP A 474 5.90 46.36 -2.48
N GLY A 475 5.88 45.04 -2.29
CA GLY A 475 5.48 44.04 -3.26
C GLY A 475 6.63 43.47 -4.10
N THR A 476 7.88 43.82 -3.81
CA THR A 476 9.07 43.30 -4.49
C THR A 476 10.14 42.86 -3.50
N VAL A 477 10.81 41.73 -3.78
CA VAL A 477 11.97 41.29 -2.97
C VAL A 477 13.25 41.77 -3.62
N ASP A 478 13.85 42.82 -3.09
CA ASP A 478 14.94 43.55 -3.75
C ASP A 478 16.12 43.90 -2.80
N GLY A 479 17.01 44.81 -3.21
CA GLY A 479 18.17 45.23 -2.43
C GLY A 479 17.82 46.05 -1.17
N ALA A 480 16.64 46.67 -1.10
CA ALA A 480 16.13 47.35 0.09
C ALA A 480 15.83 46.35 1.21
N ASP A 481 15.26 45.19 0.87
CA ASP A 481 14.98 44.11 1.81
C ASP A 481 16.27 43.44 2.29
N PHE A 482 17.24 43.23 1.40
CA PHE A 482 18.58 42.79 1.81
C PHE A 482 19.18 43.71 2.88
N LEU A 483 18.99 45.03 2.74
CA LEU A 483 19.45 46.01 3.73
C LEU A 483 18.60 46.01 5.02
N ILE A 484 17.35 45.53 5.00
CA ILE A 484 16.55 45.31 6.22
C ILE A 484 17.08 44.07 6.95
N TRP A 485 17.18 42.92 6.26
CA TRP A 485 17.79 41.70 6.82
C TRP A 485 19.20 41.97 7.39
N GLN A 486 20.06 42.66 6.64
CA GLN A 486 21.43 42.96 7.08
C GLN A 486 21.47 43.83 8.35
N ARG A 487 20.49 44.72 8.55
CA ARG A 487 20.36 45.53 9.76
C ARG A 487 19.72 44.78 10.92
N GLY A 488 18.87 43.81 10.63
CA GLY A 488 18.22 42.96 11.63
C GLY A 488 19.05 41.76 12.08
N PHE A 489 20.07 41.34 11.33
CA PHE A 489 20.84 40.12 11.60
C PHE A 489 21.31 40.01 13.07
N GLY A 490 20.81 38.98 13.77
CA GLY A 490 21.09 38.72 15.18
C GLY A 490 20.34 39.59 16.20
N ALA A 491 19.39 40.43 15.79
CA ALA A 491 18.65 41.35 16.66
C ALA A 491 17.16 41.60 16.29
N GLY A 492 16.77 41.37 15.04
CA GLY A 492 15.38 41.41 14.59
C GLY A 492 14.59 40.18 15.02
N THR A 493 13.27 40.30 15.03
CA THR A 493 12.35 39.25 15.55
C THR A 493 11.00 39.20 14.80
N ASN A 494 10.92 39.77 13.60
CA ASN A 494 9.74 39.82 12.74
C ASN A 494 10.12 40.20 11.29
N ASN A 495 9.27 39.89 10.32
CA ASN A 495 9.46 40.15 8.89
C ASN A 495 9.91 41.61 8.60
N GLY A 496 9.26 42.62 9.19
CA GLY A 496 9.68 44.03 9.05
C GLY A 496 11.09 44.38 9.58
N THR A 497 11.75 43.42 10.22
CA THR A 497 13.16 43.48 10.66
C THR A 497 14.05 42.42 10.00
N GLY A 498 13.55 41.61 9.06
CA GLY A 498 14.33 40.63 8.29
C GLY A 498 14.08 39.14 8.59
N ASP A 499 13.10 38.79 9.42
CA ASP A 499 12.76 37.40 9.77
C ASP A 499 11.79 36.86 8.72
N ALA A 500 12.32 36.11 7.76
CA ALA A 500 11.60 35.73 6.54
C ALA A 500 10.73 34.49 6.74
N ASN A 501 11.15 33.56 7.59
CA ASN A 501 10.37 32.36 7.92
C ASN A 501 9.45 32.55 9.14
N GLY A 502 9.49 33.72 9.79
CA GLY A 502 8.63 34.06 10.93
C GLY A 502 8.97 33.31 12.22
N ASN A 503 10.21 32.83 12.39
CA ASN A 503 10.61 32.06 13.58
C ASN A 503 10.91 32.92 14.82
N GLY A 504 10.95 34.25 14.68
CA GLY A 504 11.27 35.19 15.76
C GLY A 504 12.75 35.57 15.85
N ALA A 505 13.58 35.18 14.90
CA ALA A 505 15.00 35.54 14.79
C ALA A 505 15.37 35.91 13.33
N VAL A 506 16.47 36.66 13.17
CA VAL A 506 17.01 37.04 11.85
C VAL A 506 18.41 36.47 11.70
N ASP A 507 18.56 35.42 10.90
CA ASP A 507 19.81 34.70 10.72
C ASP A 507 20.12 34.33 9.25
N GLY A 508 20.98 33.33 9.03
CA GLY A 508 21.38 32.89 7.68
C GLY A 508 20.28 32.16 6.90
N SER A 509 19.26 31.66 7.59
CA SER A 509 18.08 31.00 7.03
C SER A 509 17.21 32.01 6.29
N ASP A 510 17.00 33.19 6.87
CA ASP A 510 16.25 34.28 6.25
C ASP A 510 16.97 34.85 5.03
N LEU A 511 18.31 34.91 5.08
CA LEU A 511 19.11 35.23 3.89
C LEU A 511 18.96 34.19 2.78
N ALA A 512 18.80 32.91 3.12
CA ALA A 512 18.57 31.87 2.12
C ALA A 512 17.21 32.07 1.44
N ILE A 513 16.18 32.46 2.19
CA ILE A 513 14.84 32.79 1.69
C ILE A 513 14.86 34.05 0.82
N TRP A 514 15.53 35.13 1.27
CA TRP A 514 15.70 36.32 0.44
C TRP A 514 16.42 35.99 -0.89
N LYS A 515 17.44 35.12 -0.87
CA LYS A 515 18.12 34.68 -2.09
C LYS A 515 17.24 33.86 -3.05
N THR A 516 16.26 33.10 -2.55
CA THR A 516 15.35 32.34 -3.42
C THR A 516 14.23 33.21 -3.98
N GLN A 517 13.83 34.27 -3.26
CA GLN A 517 12.75 35.17 -3.67
C GLN A 517 13.23 36.43 -4.43
N PHE A 518 14.51 36.78 -4.35
CA PHE A 518 15.08 38.00 -4.96
C PHE A 518 14.73 38.16 -6.45
N GLY A 519 14.17 39.33 -6.80
CA GLY A 519 13.70 39.65 -8.13
C GLY A 519 12.36 39.02 -8.53
N GLY A 520 11.75 38.25 -7.62
CA GLY A 520 10.35 37.84 -7.70
C GLY A 520 9.43 38.82 -6.95
N ALA A 521 8.13 38.68 -7.20
CA ALA A 521 7.13 39.11 -6.23
C ALA A 521 7.06 38.04 -5.11
N PRO A 522 6.85 38.42 -3.83
CA PRO A 522 6.61 37.45 -2.77
C PRO A 522 5.39 36.57 -3.10
N PRO A 523 5.32 35.33 -2.58
CA PRO A 523 4.21 34.42 -2.85
C PRO A 523 2.89 35.09 -2.47
N ALA A 524 2.10 35.47 -3.48
CA ALA A 524 0.95 36.33 -3.28
C ALA A 524 -0.02 35.73 -2.26
N ILE A 525 -0.20 36.41 -1.13
CA ILE A 525 -1.27 36.11 -0.19
C ILE A 525 -2.57 36.25 -0.97
N GLY A 526 -3.13 35.10 -1.37
CA GLY A 526 -4.41 35.05 -2.06
C GLY A 526 -5.44 35.73 -1.18
N ALA A 527 -5.87 36.93 -1.61
CA ALA A 527 -6.81 37.72 -0.84
C ALA A 527 -8.01 36.82 -0.50
N VAL A 528 -8.24 36.62 0.80
CA VAL A 528 -9.43 35.92 1.27
C VAL A 528 -10.61 36.74 0.77
N GLY A 529 -11.19 36.29 -0.35
CA GLY A 529 -12.22 37.03 -1.05
C GLY A 529 -13.33 37.28 -0.05
N ALA A 530 -13.55 38.56 0.28
CA ALA A 530 -14.49 38.95 1.32
C ALA A 530 -15.84 38.30 1.02
N VAL A 531 -16.17 37.26 1.80
CA VAL A 531 -17.39 36.47 1.60
C VAL A 531 -18.54 37.48 1.66
N PRO A 532 -19.31 37.68 0.57
CA PRO A 532 -20.38 38.66 0.59
C PRO A 532 -21.33 38.31 1.73
N GLU A 533 -21.41 39.20 2.73
CA GLU A 533 -22.23 38.97 3.91
C GLU A 533 -23.65 38.58 3.47
N PRO A 534 -24.24 37.53 4.08
CA PRO A 534 -25.31 36.80 3.42
C PRO A 534 -26.50 37.70 3.13
N THR A 535 -26.86 37.74 1.84
CA THR A 535 -28.05 38.42 1.31
C THR A 535 -29.35 37.96 2.00
N ALA A 536 -29.30 36.91 2.81
CA ALA A 536 -30.29 36.52 3.79
C ALA A 536 -30.78 37.68 4.69
N VAL A 537 -29.92 38.61 5.14
CA VAL A 537 -30.37 39.75 5.97
C VAL A 537 -31.22 40.73 5.14
N VAL A 538 -30.83 40.99 3.90
CA VAL A 538 -31.58 41.83 2.96
C VAL A 538 -32.89 41.16 2.55
N LEU A 539 -32.87 39.86 2.27
CA LEU A 539 -34.07 39.06 1.97
C LEU A 539 -35.04 38.99 3.15
N ALA A 540 -34.53 38.81 4.38
CA ALA A 540 -35.34 38.85 5.60
C ALA A 540 -35.95 40.25 5.84
N GLY A 541 -35.19 41.32 5.57
CA GLY A 541 -35.69 42.69 5.62
C GLY A 541 -36.79 42.96 4.60
N ILE A 542 -36.61 42.53 3.35
CA ILE A 542 -37.62 42.67 2.28
C ILE A 542 -38.87 41.84 2.60
N ALA A 543 -38.72 40.61 3.10
CA ALA A 543 -39.84 39.77 3.54
C ALA A 543 -40.60 40.40 4.73
N GLY A 544 -39.88 40.96 5.71
CA GLY A 544 -40.47 41.68 6.84
C GLY A 544 -41.27 42.91 6.40
N LEU A 545 -40.74 43.70 5.46
CA LEU A 545 -41.42 44.85 4.89
C LEU A 545 -42.68 44.46 4.09
N ALA A 546 -42.62 43.37 3.31
CA ALA A 546 -43.77 42.85 2.58
C ALA A 546 -44.90 42.39 3.53
N LEU A 547 -44.56 41.69 4.61
CA LEU A 547 -45.51 41.27 5.64
C LEU A 547 -46.11 42.45 6.41
N ALA A 548 -45.31 43.48 6.70
CA ALA A 548 -45.79 44.71 7.35
C ALA A 548 -46.74 45.52 6.44
N ALA A 549 -46.47 45.56 5.12
CA ALA A 549 -47.34 46.22 4.15
C ALA A 549 -48.69 45.47 3.97
N GLY A 550 -48.67 44.14 3.96
CA GLY A 550 -49.88 43.32 3.87
C GLY A 550 -50.84 43.52 5.04
N ARG A 551 -50.32 43.70 6.27
CA ARG A 551 -51.11 43.95 7.49
C ARG A 551 -51.78 45.32 7.59
N ARG A 552 -51.52 46.26 6.67
CA ARG A 552 -52.19 47.58 6.60
C ARG A 552 -53.33 47.65 5.57
N ARG A 553 -53.75 46.52 5.01
CA ARG A 553 -54.85 46.40 4.02
C ARG A 553 -55.97 45.45 4.45
N GLN A 554 -56.03 45.12 5.73
CA GLN A 554 -57.20 44.59 6.43
C GLN A 554 -57.63 45.62 7.47
#